data_AF-A0A3T0HZF6-F1
#
_entry.id   AF-A0A3T0HZF6-F1
#
_cell.length_a   1.000
_cell.length_b   1.000
_cell.length_c   1.000
_cell.angle_alpha   90.00
_cell.angle_beta   90.00
_cell.angle_gamma   90.00
#
_symmetry.space_group_name_H-M   'P 1'
#
loop_
_entity.id
_entity.type
_entity.pdbx_description
1 polymer ?
#
loop_
_entity_poly.entity_id
_entity_poly.type
_entity_poly.pdbx_seq_one_letter_code
_entity_poly.pdbx_strand_id
1 'polypeptide(L)'
;MLKATNLKKAVFKILAFFIICFAYVYQKPILTTGEATDYAVLCLNVPPKESGIKAVDINFADITLEKLSIDTKSGFFNQFTNQRELSVTLKTKNGEEPTIRMDAYNGKCLEVTSPLN
;
A
#
# COMPACT_ATOMS: atom_id res chain seq x y z
N MET A 1 -43.90 -9.05 -23.91
CA MET A 1 -43.39 -8.28 -22.75
C MET A 1 -42.56 -9.09 -21.74
N LEU A 2 -42.70 -10.42 -21.62
CA LEU A 2 -41.98 -11.26 -20.64
C LEU A 2 -40.43 -11.33 -20.79
N LYS A 3 -39.87 -11.12 -21.98
CA LYS A 3 -38.41 -11.22 -22.24
C LYS A 3 -37.63 -10.04 -21.65
N ALA A 4 -38.22 -8.84 -21.66
CA ALA A 4 -37.59 -7.62 -21.13
C ALA A 4 -37.51 -7.63 -19.60
N THR A 5 -38.50 -8.22 -18.91
CA THR A 5 -38.54 -8.27 -17.44
C THR A 5 -37.45 -9.17 -16.87
N ASN A 6 -37.13 -10.28 -17.54
CA ASN A 6 -36.03 -11.17 -17.16
C ASN A 6 -34.66 -10.55 -17.44
N LEU A 7 -34.50 -9.82 -18.55
CA LEU A 7 -33.27 -9.08 -18.84
C LEU A 7 -33.01 -7.98 -17.80
N LYS A 8 -34.02 -7.20 -17.44
CA LYS A 8 -33.91 -6.17 -16.39
C LYS A 8 -33.48 -6.77 -15.03
N LYS A 9 -34.04 -7.94 -14.66
CA LYS A 9 -33.65 -8.67 -13.44
C LYS A 9 -32.21 -9.19 -13.51
N ALA A 10 -31.77 -9.71 -14.65
CA ALA A 10 -30.40 -10.17 -14.83
C ALA A 10 -29.39 -9.01 -14.75
N VAL A 11 -29.68 -7.90 -15.41
CA VAL A 11 -28.87 -6.67 -15.34
C VAL A 11 -28.78 -6.15 -13.90
N PHE A 12 -29.89 -6.14 -13.16
CA PHE A 12 -29.89 -5.71 -11.77
C PHE A 12 -29.04 -6.62 -10.87
N LYS A 13 -29.09 -7.94 -11.07
CA LYS A 13 -28.25 -8.89 -10.32
C LYS A 13 -26.77 -8.70 -10.60
N ILE A 14 -26.41 -8.50 -11.87
CA ILE A 14 -25.03 -8.22 -12.28
C ILE A 14 -24.54 -6.89 -11.68
N LEU A 15 -25.38 -5.85 -11.72
CA LEU A 15 -25.07 -4.56 -11.12
C LEU A 15 -24.86 -4.68 -9.62
N ALA A 16 -25.75 -5.37 -8.90
CA ALA A 16 -25.62 -5.61 -7.47
C ALA A 16 -24.33 -6.38 -7.13
N PHE A 17 -23.98 -7.39 -7.94
CA PHE A 17 -22.71 -8.11 -7.78
C PHE A 17 -21.50 -7.18 -7.92
N PHE A 18 -21.48 -6.32 -8.95
CA PHE A 18 -20.41 -5.34 -9.11
C PHE A 18 -20.32 -4.36 -7.94
N ILE A 19 -21.46 -3.86 -7.44
CA ILE A 19 -21.48 -2.95 -6.28
C ILE A 19 -20.88 -3.65 -5.05
N ILE A 20 -21.21 -4.91 -4.80
CA ILE A 20 -20.67 -5.68 -3.68
C ILE A 20 -19.15 -5.87 -3.85
N CYS A 21 -18.68 -6.22 -5.04
CA CYS A 21 -17.24 -6.34 -5.32
C CYS A 21 -16.50 -5.01 -5.10
N PHE A 22 -17.06 -3.89 -5.57
CA PHE A 22 -16.49 -2.57 -5.35
C PHE A 22 -16.46 -2.20 -3.86
N ALA A 23 -17.55 -2.44 -3.13
CA ALA A 23 -17.61 -2.19 -1.70
C ALA A 23 -16.58 -3.05 -0.93
N TYR A 24 -16.42 -4.33 -1.31
CA TYR A 24 -15.43 -5.23 -0.72
C TYR A 24 -13.99 -4.72 -0.91
N VAL A 25 -13.64 -4.28 -2.12
CA VAL A 25 -12.31 -3.71 -2.40
C VAL A 25 -12.10 -2.39 -1.65
N TYR A 26 -13.13 -1.55 -1.57
CA TYR A 26 -13.07 -0.26 -0.87
C TYR A 26 -12.93 -0.40 0.66
N GLN A 27 -13.50 -1.46 1.24
CA GLN A 27 -13.44 -1.75 2.68
C GLN A 27 -12.21 -2.54 3.10
N LYS A 28 -11.31 -2.91 2.17
CA LYS A 28 -10.10 -3.67 2.51
C LYS A 28 -9.28 -2.89 3.56
N PRO A 29 -8.89 -3.50 4.69
CA PRO A 29 -8.07 -2.82 5.68
C PRO A 29 -6.68 -2.52 5.11
N ILE A 30 -6.12 -1.38 5.53
CA ILE A 30 -4.71 -1.06 5.31
C ILE A 30 -3.84 -1.82 6.31
N LEU A 31 -2.54 -1.94 6.00
CA LEU A 31 -1.54 -2.54 6.87
C LEU A 31 -1.52 -1.84 8.22
N THR A 32 -1.40 -2.65 9.27
CA THR A 32 -1.17 -2.18 10.63
C THR A 32 0.26 -1.62 10.77
N THR A 33 0.52 -0.87 11.84
CA THR A 33 1.86 -0.31 12.11
C THR A 33 2.95 -1.38 12.15
N GLY A 34 2.67 -2.54 12.75
CA GLY A 34 3.61 -3.67 12.81
C GLY A 34 3.93 -4.21 11.42
N GLU A 35 2.90 -4.54 10.65
CA GLU A 35 3.07 -5.04 9.27
C GLU A 35 3.76 -3.99 8.38
N ALA A 36 3.41 -2.72 8.50
CA ALA A 36 4.04 -1.64 7.76
C ALA A 36 5.54 -1.53 8.06
N THR A 37 5.93 -1.76 9.32
CA THR A 37 7.34 -1.78 9.72
C THR A 37 8.04 -3.01 9.13
N ASP A 38 7.43 -4.20 9.22
CA ASP A 38 7.94 -5.44 8.62
C ASP A 38 8.20 -5.30 7.11
N TYR A 39 7.23 -4.75 6.38
CA TYR A 39 7.36 -4.48 4.95
C TYR A 39 8.39 -3.39 4.63
N ALA A 40 8.52 -2.36 5.47
CA ALA A 40 9.55 -1.32 5.29
C ALA A 40 10.97 -1.92 5.34
N VAL A 41 11.21 -2.80 6.31
CA VAL A 41 12.49 -3.47 6.50
C VAL A 41 12.77 -4.46 5.39
N LEU A 42 11.74 -5.20 4.96
CA LEU A 42 11.84 -6.08 3.82
C LEU A 42 12.18 -5.30 2.54
N CYS A 43 11.67 -4.08 2.37
CA CYS A 43 12.05 -3.24 1.24
C CYS A 43 13.51 -2.80 1.28
N LEU A 44 14.06 -2.48 2.46
CA LEU A 44 15.47 -2.10 2.60
C LEU A 44 16.42 -3.28 2.36
N ASN A 45 16.07 -4.45 2.88
CA ASN A 45 16.89 -5.66 2.76
C ASN A 45 16.80 -6.30 1.35
N VAL A 46 15.60 -6.29 0.76
CA VAL A 46 15.32 -6.92 -0.55
C VAL A 46 14.51 -5.94 -1.43
N PRO A 47 15.14 -4.83 -1.87
CA PRO A 47 14.44 -3.87 -2.71
C PRO A 47 14.04 -4.49 -4.05
N PRO A 48 12.88 -4.10 -4.61
CA PRO A 48 12.48 -4.56 -5.93
C PRO A 48 13.53 -4.13 -6.98
N LYS A 49 13.94 -5.04 -7.86
CA LYS A 49 15.00 -4.78 -8.86
C LYS A 49 14.75 -3.55 -9.74
N GLU A 50 13.48 -3.18 -9.90
CA GLU A 50 13.01 -2.06 -10.73
C GLU A 50 13.21 -0.68 -10.08
N SER A 51 13.42 -0.60 -8.76
CA SER A 51 13.51 0.68 -8.04
C SER A 51 14.90 1.30 -8.03
N GLY A 52 15.94 0.57 -8.47
CA GLY A 52 17.33 1.05 -8.44
C GLY A 52 17.91 1.22 -7.02
N ILE A 53 17.19 0.78 -5.98
CA ILE A 53 17.60 0.89 -4.59
C ILE A 53 18.66 -0.19 -4.29
N LYS A 54 19.74 0.20 -3.61
CA LYS A 54 20.73 -0.75 -3.10
C LYS A 54 20.20 -1.39 -1.82
N ALA A 55 20.29 -2.72 -1.75
CA ALA A 55 19.99 -3.45 -0.53
C ALA A 55 20.91 -2.97 0.60
N VAL A 56 20.32 -2.68 1.74
CA VAL A 56 21.06 -2.39 2.98
C VAL A 56 20.72 -3.52 3.94
N ASP A 57 21.75 -4.24 4.40
CA ASP A 57 21.59 -5.29 5.40
C ASP A 57 21.32 -4.65 6.76
N ILE A 58 20.04 -4.59 7.13
CA ILE A 58 19.58 -3.95 8.38
C ILE A 58 18.81 -4.99 9.19
N ASN A 59 19.26 -5.19 10.43
CA ASN A 59 18.58 -6.04 11.37
C ASN A 59 17.39 -5.31 12.03
N PHE A 60 16.27 -6.01 12.20
CA PHE A 60 15.04 -5.45 12.79
C PHE A 60 15.23 -4.94 14.22
N ALA A 61 16.17 -5.53 14.96
CA ALA A 61 16.52 -5.10 16.32
C ALA A 61 17.26 -3.75 16.36
N ASP A 62 17.78 -3.29 15.22
CA ASP A 62 18.65 -2.12 15.10
C ASP A 62 17.93 -0.88 14.56
N ILE A 63 16.61 -0.98 14.43
CA ILE A 63 15.74 0.06 13.88
C ILE A 63 14.55 0.29 14.79
N THR A 64 14.18 1.57 14.89
CA THR A 64 12.99 2.01 15.60
C THR A 64 12.11 2.78 14.64
N LEU A 65 10.80 2.54 14.71
CA LEU A 65 9.84 3.35 13.97
C LEU A 65 9.82 4.77 14.55
N GLU A 66 10.16 5.76 13.72
CA GLU A 66 10.15 7.16 14.13
C GLU A 66 8.87 7.86 13.68
N LYS A 67 8.45 7.60 12.45
CA LYS A 67 7.23 8.20 11.89
C LYS A 67 6.53 7.23 10.96
N LEU A 68 5.20 7.21 11.05
CA LEU A 68 4.33 6.54 10.09
C LEU A 68 3.28 7.55 9.64
N SER A 69 3.21 7.83 8.34
CA SER A 69 2.16 8.64 7.74
C SER A 69 1.40 7.85 6.68
N ILE A 70 0.10 8.11 6.62
CA ILE A 70 -0.79 7.57 5.58
C ILE A 70 -1.07 8.69 4.60
N ASP A 71 -0.64 8.51 3.37
CA ASP A 71 -0.78 9.48 2.30
C ASP A 71 -1.82 9.00 1.29
N THR A 72 -2.57 9.94 0.70
CA THR A 72 -3.43 9.60 -0.45
C THR A 72 -2.58 9.36 -1.67
N LYS A 73 -2.81 8.24 -2.35
CA LYS A 73 -2.12 7.92 -3.59
C LYS A 73 -2.55 8.89 -4.69
N SER A 74 -1.59 9.49 -5.39
CA SER A 74 -1.88 10.44 -6.47
C SER A 74 -2.41 9.72 -7.72
N GLY A 75 -3.27 10.39 -8.49
CA GLY A 75 -3.83 9.88 -9.75
C GLY A 75 -5.36 9.77 -9.79
N PHE A 76 -5.94 9.96 -10.97
CA PHE A 76 -7.40 10.04 -11.17
C PHE A 76 -8.13 8.80 -10.63
N PHE A 77 -7.71 7.60 -11.03
CA PHE A 77 -8.31 6.35 -10.55
C PHE A 77 -8.16 6.15 -9.03
N ASN A 78 -7.04 6.59 -8.46
CA ASN A 78 -6.72 6.41 -7.05
C ASN A 78 -7.60 7.26 -6.14
N GLN A 79 -8.06 8.43 -6.62
CA GLN A 79 -9.05 9.26 -5.94
C GLN A 79 -10.41 8.56 -5.82
N PHE A 80 -10.85 7.85 -6.87
CA PHE A 80 -12.13 7.11 -6.83
C PHE A 80 -12.05 5.84 -6.00
N THR A 81 -10.92 5.13 -6.05
CA THR A 81 -10.75 3.88 -5.30
C THR A 81 -10.23 4.07 -3.88
N ASN A 82 -10.03 5.33 -3.45
CA ASN A 82 -9.48 5.68 -2.13
C ASN A 82 -8.15 4.96 -1.83
N GLN A 83 -7.29 4.77 -2.84
CA GLN A 83 -6.02 4.09 -2.64
C GLN A 83 -5.10 4.93 -1.74
N ARG A 84 -4.45 4.24 -0.80
CA ARG A 84 -3.57 4.83 0.21
C ARG A 84 -2.15 4.30 0.04
N GLU A 85 -1.20 5.15 0.35
CA GLU A 85 0.21 4.82 0.50
C GLU A 85 0.60 5.01 1.96
N LEU A 86 1.59 4.24 2.39
CA LEU A 86 2.22 4.38 3.69
C LEU A 86 3.63 4.91 3.49
N SER A 87 3.95 5.99 4.18
CA SER A 87 5.31 6.49 4.32
C SER A 87 5.80 6.14 5.72
N VAL A 88 6.83 5.30 5.78
CA VAL A 88 7.41 4.79 7.03
C VAL A 88 8.82 5.34 7.13
N THR A 89 9.06 6.20 8.11
CA THR A 89 10.41 6.67 8.46
C THR A 89 10.94 5.84 9.61
N LEU A 90 12.05 5.15 9.34
CA LEU A 90 12.76 4.34 10.32
C LEU A 90 13.98 5.10 10.79
N LYS A 91 14.34 4.97 12.06
CA LYS A 91 15.60 5.45 12.62
C LYS A 91 16.54 4.28 12.82
N THR A 92 17.71 4.34 12.19
CA THR A 92 18.76 3.32 12.34
C THR A 92 19.66 3.64 13.54
N LYS A 93 20.38 2.64 14.06
CA LYS A 93 21.43 2.84 15.09
C LYS A 93 22.50 3.87 14.69
N ASN A 94 22.73 4.06 13.39
CA ASN A 94 23.71 5.02 12.86
C ASN A 94 23.17 6.46 12.82
N GLY A 95 21.91 6.68 13.21
CA GLY A 95 21.25 7.98 13.17
C GLY A 95 20.68 8.36 11.80
N GLU A 96 20.74 7.47 10.80
CA GLU A 96 20.08 7.69 9.51
C GLU A 96 18.58 7.47 9.62
N GLU A 97 17.82 8.26 8.86
CA GLU A 97 16.36 8.29 8.87
C GLU A 97 15.77 7.96 7.48
N PRO A 98 15.94 6.72 6.96
CA PRO A 98 15.33 6.33 5.70
C PRO A 98 13.81 6.38 5.77
N THR A 99 13.20 6.97 4.74
CA THR A 99 11.76 7.01 4.53
C THR A 99 11.38 6.09 3.38
N ILE A 100 10.51 5.13 3.66
CA ILE A 100 10.06 4.10 2.74
C ILE A 100 8.60 4.39 2.38
N ARG A 101 8.32 4.57 1.09
CA ARG A 101 6.95 4.66 0.56
C ARG A 101 6.52 3.32 0.00
N MET A 102 5.37 2.85 0.46
CA MET A 102 4.80 1.56 0.05
C MET A 102 3.29 1.65 -0.15
N ASP A 103 2.73 0.71 -0.89
CA ASP A 103 1.28 0.56 -1.03
C ASP A 103 0.66 0.08 0.29
N ALA A 104 -0.35 0.80 0.78
CA ALA A 104 -0.89 0.59 2.12
C ALA A 104 -1.67 -0.72 2.28
N TYR A 105 -1.98 -1.46 1.21
CA TYR A 105 -2.83 -2.66 1.27
C TYR A 105 -2.08 -3.97 1.04
N ASN A 106 -0.87 -3.91 0.49
CA ASN A 106 -0.08 -5.10 0.16
C ASN A 106 1.42 -4.95 0.48
N GLY A 107 1.86 -3.79 0.97
CA GLY A 107 3.25 -3.56 1.36
C GLY A 107 4.22 -3.50 0.18
N LYS A 108 3.72 -3.41 -1.05
CA LYS A 108 4.57 -3.28 -2.24
C LYS A 108 5.40 -2.01 -2.10
N CYS A 109 6.71 -2.17 -2.07
CA CYS A 109 7.61 -1.04 -2.00
C CYS A 109 7.58 -0.24 -3.30
N LEU A 110 7.42 1.07 -3.18
CA LEU A 110 7.34 2.01 -4.29
C LEU A 110 8.63 2.82 -4.39
N GLU A 111 9.13 3.32 -3.26
CA GLU A 111 10.26 4.22 -3.22
C GLU A 111 10.93 4.15 -1.84
N VAL A 112 12.25 4.33 -1.81
CA VAL A 112 13.02 4.54 -0.58
C VAL A 112 13.77 5.85 -0.76
N THR A 113 13.42 6.83 0.05
CA THR A 113 14.12 8.10 0.16
C THR A 113 14.94 8.05 1.43
N SER A 114 16.24 7.89 1.28
CA SER A 114 17.16 7.97 2.41
C SER A 114 17.97 9.27 2.30
N PRO A 115 18.38 9.90 3.41
CA PRO A 115 19.61 10.67 3.39
C PRO A 115 20.77 9.65 3.27
N LEU A 116 20.94 9.08 2.08
CA LEU A 116 22.18 8.38 1.73
C LEU A 116 23.07 9.45 1.09
N ASN A 117 24.13 9.84 1.81
CA ASN A 117 25.21 10.69 1.30
C ASN A 117 25.62 10.32 -0.13
#